data_AF-A0A401UX82-F1
#
_entry.id   AF-A0A401UX82-F1
#
_cell.length_a   1.000
_cell.length_b   1.000
_cell.length_c   1.000
_cell.angle_alpha   90.00
_cell.angle_beta   90.00
_cell.angle_gamma   90.00
#
_symmetry.space_group_name_H-M   'P 1'
#
loop_
_entity.id
_entity.type
_entity.pdbx_description
1 polymer ?
#
loop_
_entity_poly.entity_id
_entity_poly.type
_entity_poly.pdbx_seq_one_letter_code
_entity_poly.pdbx_strand_id
1 'polypeptide(L)'
;MTAPKGSRDLRPAARAFLSPEAAVTLHDAAAEPLTLEHDTVQNLFALGVQLAARDRRRRTTNKPRLTLEGHAQFLVGHVDLGRKRGLRAVRDGLEHCIGAFAGEQLQTATAEPDASHSPHRSGRDPASTDPMPEPAGLIDGGLYVERSRAGDNFDAIVDLALGEGIVVLTRHGAPQLVLLAWEEHCLQRERDAQLRAAYWSAVRTGERPSQPPDPTAAPPGAGPAAPQPDTDEVGSGHDR
;
A
#
# COMPACT_ATOMS: atom_id res chain seq x y z
N MET A 1 -25.86 35.78 13.82
CA MET A 1 -25.49 34.94 12.66
C MET A 1 -24.16 34.28 12.96
N THR A 2 -24.19 33.01 13.33
CA THR A 2 -23.03 32.22 13.75
C THR A 2 -22.45 31.52 12.52
N ALA A 3 -21.18 31.76 12.21
CA ALA A 3 -20.48 31.06 11.13
C ALA A 3 -20.46 29.54 11.40
N PRO A 4 -20.63 28.68 10.38
CA PRO A 4 -20.57 27.24 10.56
C PRO A 4 -19.16 26.83 10.99
N LYS A 5 -19.07 26.30 12.21
CA LYS A 5 -17.87 25.73 12.83
C LYS A 5 -17.60 24.36 12.19
N GLY A 6 -17.05 24.39 10.98
CA GLY A 6 -16.72 23.21 10.19
C GLY A 6 -15.30 23.29 9.64
N SER A 7 -14.30 23.54 10.50
CA SER A 7 -12.91 23.35 10.11
C SER A 7 -12.66 21.86 9.94
N ARG A 8 -12.90 21.34 8.74
CA ARG A 8 -12.42 20.02 8.34
C ARG A 8 -10.91 20.06 8.41
N ASP A 9 -10.34 19.26 9.29
CA ASP A 9 -8.91 19.00 9.41
C ASP A 9 -8.36 18.48 8.08
N LEU A 10 -7.99 19.38 7.18
CA LEU A 10 -7.11 19.12 6.06
C LEU A 10 -5.74 18.82 6.64
N ARG A 11 -5.51 17.57 7.04
CA ARG A 11 -4.19 17.17 7.51
C ARG A 11 -3.21 17.34 6.35
N PRO A 12 -2.17 18.15 6.50
CA PRO A 12 -1.18 18.34 5.46
C PRO A 12 -0.54 16.99 5.08
N ALA A 13 -0.47 16.69 3.78
CA ALA A 13 0.15 15.47 3.28
C ALA A 13 1.64 15.44 3.64
N ALA A 14 2.09 14.37 4.28
CA ALA A 14 3.49 14.17 4.66
C ALA A 14 4.25 13.45 3.52
N ARG A 15 5.39 13.98 3.10
CA ARG A 15 6.26 13.43 2.03
C ARG A 15 7.73 13.51 2.42
N ALA A 16 8.51 12.48 2.14
CA ALA A 16 9.95 12.49 2.32
C ALA A 16 10.63 12.35 0.95
N PHE A 17 11.49 13.29 0.60
CA PHE A 17 12.27 13.24 -0.64
C PHE A 17 13.71 12.93 -0.27
N LEU A 18 14.24 11.83 -0.79
CA LEU A 18 15.64 11.46 -0.66
C LEU A 18 16.29 11.64 -2.03
N SER A 19 17.49 12.22 -2.07
CA SER A 19 18.26 12.21 -3.31
C SER A 19 18.71 10.77 -3.63
N PRO A 20 19.01 10.43 -4.90
CA PRO A 20 19.40 9.07 -5.28
C PRO A 20 20.60 8.52 -4.49
N GLU A 21 21.52 9.41 -4.09
CA GLU A 21 22.69 9.09 -3.28
C GLU A 21 22.41 9.11 -1.76
N ALA A 22 21.20 9.47 -1.34
CA ALA A 22 20.84 9.52 0.07
C ALA A 22 20.45 8.16 0.62
N ALA A 23 20.97 7.85 1.80
CA ALA A 23 20.74 6.60 2.51
C ALA A 23 20.34 6.88 3.95
N VAL A 24 19.26 6.26 4.42
CA VAL A 24 18.88 6.28 5.83
C VAL A 24 19.26 4.95 6.44
N THR A 25 20.15 4.98 7.43
CA THR A 25 20.65 3.77 8.08
C THR A 25 20.16 3.70 9.51
N LEU A 26 19.56 2.57 9.85
CA LEU A 26 19.13 2.17 11.17
C LEU A 26 20.29 1.47 11.90
N HIS A 27 20.67 2.01 13.05
CA HIS A 27 21.65 1.44 13.95
C HIS A 27 20.93 0.93 15.19
N ASP A 28 20.94 -0.39 15.37
CA ASP A 28 20.58 -1.05 16.62
C ASP A 28 21.86 -1.51 17.34
N ALA A 29 21.88 -1.42 18.66
CA ALA A 29 23.08 -1.64 19.47
C ALA A 29 23.63 -3.08 19.39
N ALA A 30 22.81 -4.03 18.93
CA ALA A 30 23.12 -5.45 18.87
C ALA A 30 23.14 -6.03 17.45
N ALA A 31 22.86 -5.24 16.41
CA ALA A 31 22.70 -5.73 15.03
C ALA A 31 23.55 -4.94 14.03
N GLU A 32 23.75 -5.53 12.85
CA GLU A 32 24.38 -4.84 11.73
C GLU A 32 23.54 -3.63 11.29
N PRO A 33 24.17 -2.53 10.84
CA PRO A 33 23.44 -1.36 10.34
C PRO A 33 22.56 -1.74 9.15
N LEU A 34 21.27 -1.40 9.22
CA LEU A 34 20.31 -1.69 8.17
C LEU A 34 20.01 -0.42 7.36
N THR A 35 20.28 -0.43 6.07
CA THR A 35 19.88 0.66 5.16
C THR A 35 18.40 0.50 4.81
N LEU A 36 17.63 1.58 4.99
CA LEU A 36 16.21 1.63 4.66
C LEU A 36 16.02 2.10 3.22
N GLU A 37 15.14 1.43 2.50
CA GLU A 37 14.69 1.84 1.17
C GLU A 37 13.93 3.17 1.21
N HIS A 38 13.94 3.92 0.11
CA HIS A 38 13.32 5.25 0.03
C HIS A 38 11.82 5.22 0.35
N ASP A 39 11.08 4.25 -0.22
CA ASP A 39 9.65 4.10 0.02
C ASP A 39 9.35 3.75 1.48
N THR A 40 10.20 2.92 2.09
CA THR A 40 10.13 2.61 3.52
C THR A 40 10.30 3.88 4.35
N VAL A 41 11.29 4.74 4.04
CA VAL A 41 11.50 6.01 4.73
C VAL A 41 10.27 6.94 4.57
N GLN A 42 9.69 7.01 3.38
CA GLN A 42 8.50 7.82 3.13
C GLN A 42 7.29 7.34 3.95
N ASN A 43 7.04 6.03 3.98
CA ASN A 43 5.93 5.44 4.72
C ASN A 43 6.09 5.64 6.23
N LEU A 44 7.29 5.38 6.77
CA LEU A 44 7.61 5.59 8.17
C LEU A 44 7.50 7.07 8.57
N PHE A 45 7.94 7.98 7.69
CA PHE A 45 7.79 9.42 7.91
C PHE A 45 6.31 9.83 8.02
N ALA A 46 5.50 9.40 7.05
CA ALA A 46 4.08 9.72 7.02
C ALA A 46 3.35 9.19 8.26
N LEU A 47 3.66 7.96 8.68
CA LEU A 47 3.14 7.35 9.90
C LEU A 47 3.57 8.14 11.15
N GLY A 48 4.85 8.47 11.27
CA GLY A 48 5.40 9.23 12.39
C GLY A 48 4.77 10.61 12.57
N VAL A 49 4.52 11.33 11.47
CA VAL A 49 3.82 12.63 11.50
C VAL A 49 2.39 12.46 12.05
N GLN A 50 1.70 11.39 11.69
CA GLN A 50 0.35 11.12 12.19
C GLN A 50 0.34 10.76 13.68
N LEU A 51 1.36 10.04 14.16
CA LEU A 51 1.49 9.61 15.55
C LEU A 51 1.85 10.76 16.49
N ALA A 52 2.71 11.68 16.04
CA ALA A 52 3.08 12.88 16.81
C ALA A 52 1.87 13.75 17.18
N ALA A 53 0.80 13.69 16.39
CA ALA A 53 -0.46 14.37 16.66
C ALA A 53 -1.37 13.63 17.65
N ARG A 54 -1.18 12.31 17.87
CA ARG A 54 -2.11 11.46 18.61
C ARG A 54 -1.62 11.01 19.98
N ASP A 55 -0.32 10.78 20.19
CA ASP A 55 0.14 10.21 21.45
C ASP A 55 1.56 10.66 21.84
N ARG A 56 1.68 11.42 22.94
CA ARG A 56 2.94 11.56 23.69
C ARG A 56 3.10 10.40 24.68
N ARG A 57 2.87 9.15 24.26
CA ARG A 57 3.08 7.99 25.15
C ARG A 57 4.57 7.78 25.43
N ARG A 58 4.82 7.22 26.62
CA ARG A 58 6.09 7.16 27.36
C ARG A 58 7.30 6.83 26.48
N ARG A 59 8.37 7.61 26.67
CA ARG A 59 9.71 7.36 26.14
C ARG A 59 10.17 5.96 26.58
N THR A 60 10.22 5.01 25.66
CA THR A 60 11.04 3.81 25.81
C THR A 60 12.51 4.20 25.76
N THR A 61 13.33 3.56 26.59
CA THR A 61 14.72 3.95 26.86
C THR A 61 15.69 3.48 25.78
N ASN A 62 15.33 2.45 24.99
CA ASN A 62 16.08 1.98 23.83
C ASN A 62 15.40 2.43 22.54
N LYS A 63 15.80 3.60 22.05
CA LYS A 63 15.31 4.13 20.78
C LYS A 63 16.31 3.80 19.67
N PRO A 64 15.85 3.22 18.55
CA PRO A 64 16.71 2.99 17.41
C PRO A 64 17.33 4.30 16.91
N ARG A 65 18.62 4.26 16.56
CA ARG A 65 19.33 5.45 16.06
C ARG A 65 19.27 5.45 14.53
N LEU A 66 18.66 6.48 13.96
CA LEU A 66 18.68 6.72 12.53
C LEU A 66 19.79 7.70 12.17
N THR A 67 20.51 7.38 11.11
CA THR A 67 21.47 8.28 10.45
C THR A 67 21.03 8.51 9.01
N LEU A 68 21.41 9.65 8.44
CA LEU A 68 21.13 9.98 7.05
C LEU A 68 22.44 10.40 6.40
N GLU A 69 22.78 9.79 5.29
CA GLU A 69 23.85 10.23 4.40
C GLU A 69 23.20 10.85 3.15
N GLY A 70 23.82 11.87 2.57
CA GLY A 70 23.25 12.62 1.45
C GLY A 70 22.17 13.63 1.83
N HIS A 71 21.42 14.06 0.81
CA HIS A 71 20.41 15.11 0.91
C HIS A 71 18.99 14.53 1.03
N ALA A 72 18.20 15.05 1.97
CA ALA A 72 16.79 14.72 2.08
C ALA A 72 15.96 15.93 2.53
N GLN A 73 14.70 15.99 2.09
CA GLN A 73 13.70 16.98 2.48
C GLN A 73 12.47 16.27 3.07
N PHE A 74 11.91 16.81 4.14
CA PHE A 74 10.79 16.19 4.87
C PHE A 74 9.63 17.16 4.96
N LEU A 75 8.69 17.06 4.03
CA LEU A 75 7.62 18.02 3.87
C LEU A 75 6.34 17.57 4.55
N VAL A 76 5.67 18.50 5.23
CA VAL A 76 4.29 18.35 5.69
C VAL A 76 3.47 19.48 5.06
N GLY A 77 2.71 19.14 4.02
CA GLY A 77 2.12 20.14 3.14
C GLY A 77 3.21 20.88 2.37
N HIS A 78 3.36 22.19 2.64
CA HIS A 78 4.40 23.03 2.04
C HIS A 78 5.55 23.37 3.01
N VAL A 79 5.53 22.82 4.23
CA VAL A 79 6.50 23.13 5.27
C VAL A 79 7.55 22.03 5.33
N ASP A 80 8.82 22.38 5.09
CA ASP A 80 9.93 21.49 5.39
C ASP A 80 10.19 21.47 6.90
N LEU A 81 10.10 20.26 7.47
CA LEU A 81 10.40 20.03 8.88
C LEU A 81 11.91 20.06 9.15
N GLY A 82 12.72 19.89 8.10
CA GLY A 82 14.16 19.73 8.18
C GLY A 82 14.57 18.35 8.67
N ARG A 83 15.81 17.98 8.34
CA ARG A 83 16.41 16.66 8.58
C ARG A 83 16.16 16.08 9.98
N LYS A 84 16.39 16.88 11.04
CA LYS A 84 16.28 16.39 12.43
C LYS A 84 14.85 16.03 12.82
N ARG A 85 13.86 16.83 12.39
CA ARG A 85 12.44 16.55 12.69
C ARG A 85 11.88 15.46 11.77
N GLY A 86 12.31 15.45 10.51
CA GLY A 86 12.01 14.39 9.55
C GLY A 86 12.43 13.00 10.04
N LEU A 87 13.71 12.82 10.36
CA LEU A 87 14.23 11.55 10.89
C LEU A 87 13.59 11.18 12.23
N ARG A 88 13.22 12.17 13.05
CA ARG A 88 12.48 11.89 14.27
C ARG A 88 11.10 11.30 13.96
N ALA A 89 10.37 11.85 12.99
CA ALA A 89 9.10 11.27 12.57
C ALA A 89 9.29 9.87 11.98
N VAL A 90 10.29 9.65 11.11
CA VAL A 90 10.62 8.30 10.61
C VAL A 90 10.84 7.31 11.76
N ARG A 91 11.62 7.70 12.78
CA ARG A 91 11.85 6.88 13.97
C ARG A 91 10.57 6.63 14.76
N ASP A 92 9.75 7.66 14.97
CA ASP A 92 8.51 7.53 15.72
C ASP A 92 7.51 6.59 14.98
N GLY A 93 7.52 6.60 13.64
CA GLY A 93 6.80 5.61 12.82
C GLY A 93 7.36 4.20 12.96
N LEU A 94 8.69 4.05 12.94
CA LEU A 94 9.35 2.75 13.11
C LEU A 94 9.06 2.14 14.49
N GLU A 95 9.14 2.95 15.56
CA GLU A 95 8.82 2.53 16.93
C GLU A 95 7.37 2.00 17.03
N HIS A 96 6.45 2.64 16.31
CA HIS A 96 5.06 2.20 16.29
C HIS A 96 4.88 0.87 15.57
N CYS A 97 5.50 0.68 14.40
CA CYS A 97 5.46 -0.59 13.70
C CYS A 97 6.02 -1.72 14.57
N ILE A 98 7.21 -1.53 15.16
CA ILE A 98 7.83 -2.54 16.03
C ILE A 98 6.94 -2.83 17.24
N GLY A 99 6.40 -1.78 17.88
CA GLY A 99 5.51 -1.93 19.03
C GLY A 99 4.19 -2.65 18.69
N ALA A 100 3.64 -2.42 17.50
CA ALA A 100 2.45 -3.11 17.01
C ALA A 100 2.75 -4.60 16.77
N PHE A 101 3.85 -4.93 16.07
CA PHE A 101 4.24 -6.32 15.82
C PHE A 101 4.58 -7.09 17.11
N ALA A 102 5.32 -6.47 18.04
CA ALA A 102 5.65 -7.09 19.33
C ALA A 102 4.42 -7.23 20.24
N GLY A 103 3.50 -6.26 20.20
CA GLY A 103 2.24 -6.29 20.94
C GLY A 103 1.26 -7.34 20.42
N GLU A 104 1.19 -7.52 19.10
CA GLU A 104 0.41 -8.59 18.48
C GLU A 104 0.98 -9.97 18.81
N GLN A 105 2.30 -10.18 18.70
CA GLN A 105 2.91 -11.46 19.09
C GLN A 105 2.69 -11.81 20.57
N LEU A 106 2.69 -10.83 21.47
CA LEU A 106 2.35 -11.05 22.87
C LEU A 106 0.88 -11.40 23.07
N GLN A 107 -0.05 -10.79 22.31
CA GLN A 107 -1.47 -11.14 22.37
C GLN A 107 -1.75 -12.52 21.78
N THR A 108 -1.02 -12.94 20.73
CA THR A 108 -1.10 -14.30 20.20
C THR A 108 -0.47 -15.33 21.14
N ALA A 109 0.55 -14.94 21.93
CA ALA A 109 1.19 -15.81 22.92
C ALA A 109 0.49 -15.86 24.28
N THR A 110 -0.41 -14.91 24.60
CA THR A 110 -1.27 -14.95 25.81
C THR A 110 -2.67 -15.49 25.55
N ALA A 111 -3.03 -15.77 24.29
CA ALA A 111 -4.09 -16.73 23.99
C ALA A 111 -3.51 -18.14 24.26
N GLU A 112 -3.75 -18.67 25.46
CA GLU A 112 -3.19 -19.95 25.90
C GLU A 112 -3.44 -21.12 24.92
N PRO A 113 -2.49 -22.06 24.85
CA PRO A 113 -2.62 -23.32 24.14
C PRO A 113 -3.36 -24.32 25.04
N ASP A 114 -4.70 -24.30 25.03
CA ASP A 114 -5.49 -25.34 25.67
C ASP A 114 -6.36 -26.07 24.65
N ALA A 115 -5.70 -26.94 23.88
CA ALA A 115 -6.33 -28.08 23.24
C ALA A 115 -5.29 -29.17 23.03
N SER A 116 -5.08 -29.93 24.10
CA SER A 116 -4.54 -31.28 24.09
C SER A 116 -5.21 -32.12 23.01
N HIS A 117 -4.56 -32.34 21.86
CA HIS A 117 -4.92 -33.43 20.94
C HIS A 117 -3.66 -34.25 20.61
N SER A 118 -3.66 -35.45 21.20
CA SER A 118 -2.73 -36.56 20.93
C SER A 118 -2.75 -36.97 19.45
N PRO A 119 -1.66 -37.60 18.95
CA PRO A 119 -1.52 -37.94 17.55
C PRO A 119 -2.38 -39.15 17.21
N HIS A 120 -3.58 -38.92 16.66
CA HIS A 120 -4.26 -39.99 15.93
C HIS A 120 -3.66 -40.11 14.53
N ARG A 121 -2.74 -41.07 14.42
CA ARG A 121 -2.52 -41.86 13.20
C ARG A 121 -3.88 -42.24 12.62
N SER A 122 -4.24 -41.65 11.48
CA SER A 122 -5.23 -42.21 10.57
C SER A 122 -4.62 -42.17 9.19
N GLY A 123 -4.23 -43.36 8.71
CA GLY A 123 -3.94 -43.55 7.31
C GLY A 123 -5.23 -43.37 6.53
N ARG A 124 -5.20 -42.54 5.49
CA ARG A 124 -6.16 -42.60 4.41
C ARG A 124 -5.52 -42.13 3.11
N ASP A 125 -5.91 -42.86 2.07
CA ASP A 125 -5.34 -42.96 0.72
C ASP A 125 -5.11 -41.65 -0.05
N PRO A 126 -4.20 -41.66 -1.03
CA PRO A 126 -4.01 -40.56 -1.96
C PRO A 126 -5.15 -40.50 -2.99
N ALA A 127 -5.36 -39.31 -3.54
CA ALA A 127 -6.24 -38.94 -4.66
C ALA A 127 -7.69 -38.56 -4.30
N SER A 128 -7.86 -37.27 -3.99
CA SER A 128 -9.02 -36.52 -4.47
C SER A 128 -8.54 -35.14 -4.89
N THR A 129 -8.08 -35.03 -6.13
CA THR A 129 -7.89 -33.76 -6.81
C THR A 129 -9.29 -33.25 -7.13
N ASP A 130 -9.93 -32.58 -6.17
CA ASP A 130 -11.16 -31.85 -6.46
C ASP A 130 -10.80 -30.77 -7.49
N PRO A 131 -11.51 -30.68 -8.62
CA PRO A 131 -11.23 -29.65 -9.61
C PRO A 131 -11.46 -28.27 -8.99
N MET A 132 -10.53 -27.37 -9.30
CA MET A 132 -10.56 -25.95 -8.95
C MET A 132 -11.99 -25.39 -9.09
N PRO A 133 -12.52 -24.67 -8.07
CA PRO A 133 -13.89 -24.20 -8.10
C PRO A 133 -14.11 -23.26 -9.29
N GLU A 134 -15.05 -23.61 -10.17
CA GLU A 134 -15.41 -22.76 -11.29
C GLU A 134 -15.89 -21.37 -10.80
N PRO A 135 -15.42 -20.28 -11.43
CA PRO A 135 -15.76 -18.92 -11.03
C PRO A 135 -17.26 -18.68 -11.18
N ALA A 136 -17.91 -18.12 -10.14
CA ALA A 136 -19.34 -17.81 -10.12
C ALA A 136 -19.76 -16.63 -11.05
N GLY A 137 -18.88 -16.22 -11.96
CA GLY A 137 -19.06 -15.08 -12.85
C GLY A 137 -17.87 -14.12 -12.76
N LEU A 138 -17.27 -13.82 -13.91
CA LEU A 138 -16.26 -12.78 -14.07
C LEU A 138 -17.01 -11.47 -14.34
N ILE A 139 -17.07 -10.56 -13.37
CA ILE A 139 -17.52 -9.18 -13.62
C ILE A 139 -16.25 -8.34 -13.61
N ASP A 140 -15.96 -7.71 -14.75
CA ASP A 140 -14.85 -6.79 -15.04
C ASP A 140 -13.71 -6.81 -14.01
N GLY A 141 -12.79 -7.77 -14.18
CA GLY A 141 -11.50 -7.82 -13.48
C GLY A 141 -11.48 -8.44 -12.08
N GLY A 142 -12.60 -9.00 -11.59
CA GLY A 142 -12.67 -9.64 -10.27
C GLY A 142 -13.15 -11.09 -10.27
N LEU A 143 -12.49 -11.95 -9.48
CA LEU A 143 -12.90 -13.33 -9.22
C LEU A 143 -13.79 -13.41 -7.96
N TYR A 144 -14.99 -13.95 -8.06
CA TYR A 144 -15.90 -14.12 -6.92
C TYR A 144 -15.80 -15.52 -6.32
N VAL A 145 -15.46 -15.60 -5.04
CA VAL A 145 -15.32 -16.87 -4.31
C VAL A 145 -16.23 -16.87 -3.08
N GLU A 146 -17.05 -17.92 -2.94
CA GLU A 146 -17.88 -18.07 -1.74
C GLU A 146 -16.99 -18.37 -0.52
N ARG A 147 -17.17 -17.61 0.56
CA ARG A 147 -16.34 -17.67 1.78
C ARG A 147 -16.28 -19.07 2.38
N SER A 148 -17.34 -19.87 2.26
CA SER A 148 -17.35 -21.25 2.75
C SER A 148 -16.33 -22.15 2.04
N ARG A 149 -15.97 -21.85 0.79
CA ARG A 149 -14.96 -22.59 0.01
C ARG A 149 -13.55 -22.04 0.18
N ALA A 150 -13.43 -20.84 0.75
CA ALA A 150 -12.15 -20.16 0.90
C ALA A 150 -11.26 -20.76 1.99
N GLY A 151 -11.85 -21.38 3.02
CA GLY A 151 -11.08 -22.02 4.10
C GLY A 151 -10.22 -23.18 3.58
N ASP A 152 -10.78 -24.00 2.68
CA ASP A 152 -10.10 -25.19 2.16
C ASP A 152 -9.13 -24.88 1.01
N ASN A 153 -9.22 -23.67 0.42
CA ASN A 153 -8.44 -23.26 -0.76
C ASN A 153 -7.72 -21.94 -0.55
N PHE A 154 -7.34 -21.62 0.70
CA PHE A 154 -6.81 -20.30 1.04
C PHE A 154 -5.57 -19.93 0.23
N ASP A 155 -4.58 -20.83 0.14
CA ASP A 155 -3.33 -20.56 -0.58
C ASP A 155 -3.58 -20.32 -2.07
N ALA A 156 -4.42 -21.13 -2.71
CA ALA A 156 -4.80 -20.95 -4.11
C ALA A 156 -5.51 -19.61 -4.35
N ILE A 157 -6.35 -19.16 -3.40
CA ILE A 157 -7.03 -17.86 -3.47
C ILE A 157 -6.03 -16.70 -3.34
N VAL A 158 -5.02 -16.85 -2.48
CA VAL A 158 -3.94 -15.86 -2.36
C VAL A 158 -3.13 -15.79 -3.64
N ASP A 159 -2.73 -16.93 -4.20
CA ASP A 159 -1.98 -16.99 -5.46
C ASP A 159 -2.77 -16.36 -6.61
N LEU A 160 -4.09 -16.61 -6.67
CA LEU A 160 -4.98 -15.96 -7.63
C LEU A 160 -5.05 -14.44 -7.42
N ALA A 161 -5.12 -13.96 -6.17
CA ALA A 161 -5.11 -12.53 -5.88
C ALA A 161 -3.77 -11.84 -6.23
N LEU A 162 -2.67 -12.59 -6.21
CA LEU A 162 -1.35 -12.11 -6.62
C LEU A 162 -1.18 -12.12 -8.15
N GLY A 163 -1.74 -13.11 -8.85
CA GLY A 163 -1.54 -13.30 -10.30
C GLY A 163 -2.63 -12.68 -11.19
N GLU A 164 -3.89 -12.86 -10.83
CA GLU A 164 -5.05 -12.48 -11.67
C GLU A 164 -5.76 -11.20 -11.19
N GLY A 165 -5.37 -10.66 -10.03
CA GLY A 165 -5.84 -9.35 -9.54
C GLY A 165 -6.82 -9.43 -8.37
N ILE A 166 -8.04 -8.95 -8.55
CA ILE A 166 -8.99 -8.73 -7.44
C ILE A 166 -9.79 -10.01 -7.17
N VAL A 167 -9.76 -10.50 -5.92
CA VAL A 167 -10.64 -11.59 -5.49
C VAL A 167 -11.68 -11.07 -4.51
N VAL A 168 -12.96 -11.27 -4.81
CA VAL A 168 -14.08 -10.87 -3.96
C VAL A 168 -14.62 -12.09 -3.23
N LEU A 169 -14.45 -12.11 -1.90
CA LEU A 169 -15.11 -13.11 -1.07
C LEU A 169 -16.57 -12.74 -0.87
N THR A 170 -17.45 -13.68 -1.18
CA THR A 170 -18.90 -13.55 -1.06
C THR A 170 -19.46 -14.41 0.07
N ARG A 171 -20.65 -14.04 0.55
CA ARG A 171 -21.47 -14.88 1.42
C ARG A 171 -22.88 -14.91 0.85
N HIS A 172 -23.33 -16.10 0.43
CA HIS A 172 -24.60 -16.29 -0.28
C HIS A 172 -24.70 -15.38 -1.52
N GLY A 173 -23.61 -15.26 -2.28
CA GLY A 173 -23.52 -14.40 -3.46
C GLY A 173 -23.41 -12.89 -3.18
N ALA A 174 -23.50 -12.44 -1.93
CA ALA A 174 -23.29 -11.04 -1.58
C ALA A 174 -21.80 -10.77 -1.28
N PRO A 175 -21.17 -9.72 -1.87
CA PRO A 175 -19.77 -9.39 -1.61
C PRO A 175 -19.58 -8.98 -0.15
N GLN A 176 -18.49 -9.45 0.47
CA GLN A 176 -18.16 -9.19 1.88
C GLN A 176 -16.76 -8.62 2.05
N LEU A 177 -15.79 -9.20 1.35
CA LEU A 177 -14.37 -8.82 1.44
C LEU A 177 -13.76 -8.81 0.05
N VAL A 178 -12.74 -7.97 -0.11
CA VAL A 178 -11.93 -7.90 -1.32
C VAL A 178 -10.49 -8.20 -0.93
N LEU A 179 -9.90 -9.21 -1.57
CA LEU A 179 -8.48 -9.46 -1.56
C LEU A 179 -7.88 -8.88 -2.82
N LEU A 180 -6.72 -8.26 -2.65
CA LEU A 180 -5.92 -7.68 -3.72
C LEU A 180 -4.47 -7.75 -3.29
N ALA A 181 -3.56 -7.80 -4.28
CA ALA A 181 -2.14 -7.65 -4.04
C ALA A 181 -1.85 -6.34 -3.29
N TRP A 182 -0.82 -6.34 -2.43
CA TRP A 182 -0.48 -5.18 -1.62
C TRP A 182 -0.06 -3.98 -2.49
N GLU A 183 0.63 -4.26 -3.59
CA GLU A 183 1.04 -3.29 -4.60
C GLU A 183 -0.17 -2.61 -5.24
N GLU A 184 -1.19 -3.39 -5.63
CA GLU A 184 -2.42 -2.85 -6.21
C GLU A 184 -3.19 -2.01 -5.18
N HIS A 185 -3.19 -2.43 -3.90
CA HIS A 185 -3.78 -1.65 -2.83
C HIS A 185 -3.08 -0.30 -2.68
N CYS A 186 -1.75 -0.28 -2.72
CA CYS A 186 -0.96 0.95 -2.66
C CYS A 186 -1.25 1.87 -3.86
N LEU A 187 -1.30 1.32 -5.07
CA LEU A 187 -1.64 2.06 -6.29
C LEU A 187 -3.06 2.67 -6.22
N GLN A 188 -4.04 1.89 -5.79
CA GLN A 188 -5.42 2.38 -5.65
C GLN A 188 -5.51 3.49 -4.60
N ARG A 189 -4.80 3.34 -3.47
CA ARG A 189 -4.69 4.37 -2.43
C ARG A 189 -4.05 5.65 -2.94
N GLU A 190 -3.04 5.54 -3.80
CA GLU A 190 -2.42 6.69 -4.43
C GLU A 190 -3.37 7.39 -5.39
N ARG A 191 -4.02 6.65 -6.30
CA ARG A 191 -5.05 7.19 -7.22
C ARG A 191 -6.14 7.93 -6.46
N ASP A 192 -6.68 7.33 -5.41
CA ASP A 192 -7.67 7.94 -4.53
C ASP A 192 -7.19 9.24 -3.87
N ALA A 193 -5.91 9.28 -3.49
CA ALA A 193 -5.31 10.47 -2.90
C ALA A 193 -5.14 11.59 -3.94
N GLN A 194 -4.71 11.25 -5.16
CA GLN A 194 -4.59 12.18 -6.29
C GLN A 194 -5.95 12.75 -6.69
N LEU A 195 -6.98 11.89 -6.82
CA LEU A 195 -8.35 12.31 -7.12
C LEU A 195 -8.91 13.25 -6.06
N ARG A 196 -8.70 12.93 -4.78
CA ARG A 196 -9.09 13.82 -3.67
C ARG A 196 -8.33 15.15 -3.73
N ALA A 197 -7.04 15.13 -4.01
CA ALA A 197 -6.24 16.35 -4.14
C ALA A 197 -6.71 17.24 -5.30
N ALA A 198 -6.98 16.64 -6.47
CA ALA A 198 -7.50 17.33 -7.64
C ALA A 198 -8.86 17.98 -7.35
N TYR A 199 -9.80 17.23 -6.76
CA TYR A 199 -11.10 17.75 -6.34
C TYR A 199 -10.97 18.98 -5.42
N TRP A 200 -10.16 18.88 -4.36
CA TRP A 200 -9.99 19.98 -3.41
C TRP A 200 -9.24 21.17 -4.01
N SER A 201 -8.33 20.94 -4.97
CA SER A 201 -7.66 22.02 -5.69
C SER A 201 -8.65 22.80 -6.55
N ALA A 202 -9.53 22.12 -7.29
CA ALA A 202 -10.59 22.75 -8.09
C ALA A 202 -11.53 23.60 -7.21
N VAL A 203 -12.01 23.03 -6.09
CA VAL A 203 -12.84 23.77 -5.13
C VAL A 203 -12.15 25.05 -4.62
N ARG A 204 -10.84 25.01 -4.40
CA ARG A 204 -10.05 26.17 -3.93
C ARG A 204 -9.90 27.25 -5.01
N THR A 205 -9.78 26.89 -6.29
CA THR A 205 -9.66 27.86 -7.39
C THR A 205 -11.00 28.42 -7.83
N GLY A 206 -12.10 28.01 -7.20
CA GLY A 206 -13.45 28.41 -7.61
C GLY A 206 -13.93 27.69 -8.87
N GLU A 207 -13.12 26.77 -9.40
CA GLU A 207 -13.52 25.86 -10.45
C GLU A 207 -14.44 24.82 -9.82
N ARG A 208 -15.70 24.79 -10.26
CA ARG A 208 -16.62 23.73 -9.82
C ARG A 208 -16.16 22.45 -10.51
N PRO A 209 -15.67 21.41 -9.81
CA PRO A 209 -15.30 20.17 -10.46
C PRO A 209 -16.57 19.60 -11.09
N SER A 210 -16.68 19.69 -12.41
CA SER A 210 -17.75 19.10 -13.19
C SER A 210 -17.52 17.59 -13.20
N GLN A 211 -18.09 16.93 -12.19
CA GLN A 211 -17.94 15.50 -11.85
C GLN A 211 -16.51 15.07 -11.43
N PRO A 212 -16.40 14.04 -10.56
CA PRO A 212 -15.14 13.32 -10.43
C PRO A 212 -14.73 12.81 -11.82
N PRO A 213 -13.43 12.84 -12.17
CA PRO A 213 -12.98 12.29 -13.44
C PRO A 213 -13.41 10.82 -13.51
N ASP A 214 -13.97 10.44 -14.65
CA ASP A 214 -14.38 9.07 -14.90
C ASP A 214 -13.16 8.16 -14.72
N PRO A 215 -13.18 7.18 -13.79
CA PRO A 215 -12.05 6.28 -13.57
C PRO A 215 -11.70 5.45 -14.79
N THR A 216 -12.58 5.38 -15.80
CA THR A 216 -12.33 4.72 -17.08
C THR A 216 -11.79 5.64 -18.16
N ALA A 217 -11.73 6.95 -17.94
CA ALA A 217 -11.16 7.88 -18.91
C ALA A 217 -9.63 7.75 -18.93
N ALA A 218 -9.09 7.48 -20.11
CA ALA A 218 -7.65 7.46 -20.35
C ALA A 218 -7.01 8.80 -19.90
N PRO A 219 -5.78 8.76 -19.35
CA PRO A 219 -5.11 9.96 -18.89
C PRO A 219 -5.00 10.99 -20.02
N PRO A 220 -5.29 12.28 -19.76
CA PRO A 220 -5.20 13.32 -20.77
C PRO A 220 -3.74 13.45 -21.21
N GLY A 221 -3.44 12.94 -22.41
CA GLY A 221 -2.08 12.79 -22.94
C GLY A 221 -1.91 11.59 -23.86
N ALA A 222 -2.79 10.58 -23.79
CA ALA A 222 -2.90 9.55 -24.81
C ALA A 222 -3.60 10.11 -26.06
N GLY A 223 -2.93 11.04 -26.76
CA GLY A 223 -3.31 11.39 -28.12
C GLY A 223 -3.27 10.14 -29.01
N PRO A 224 -4.07 10.08 -30.08
CA PRO A 224 -3.97 8.99 -31.05
C PRO A 224 -2.51 8.88 -31.49
N ALA A 225 -1.97 7.65 -31.44
CA ALA A 225 -0.63 7.36 -31.90
C ALA A 225 -0.43 8.05 -33.24
N ALA A 226 0.59 8.92 -33.33
CA ALA A 226 0.93 9.57 -34.58
C ALA A 226 1.03 8.50 -35.67
N PRO A 227 0.46 8.74 -36.87
CA PRO A 227 0.52 7.78 -37.96
C PRO A 227 1.98 7.37 -38.15
N GLN A 228 2.24 6.06 -38.04
CA GLN A 228 3.57 5.54 -38.27
C GLN A 228 4.01 5.97 -39.67
N PRO A 229 5.23 6.49 -39.82
CA PRO A 229 5.73 6.82 -41.14
C PRO A 229 5.77 5.54 -41.97
N ASP A 230 5.08 5.56 -43.11
CA ASP A 230 5.19 4.54 -44.15
C ASP A 230 6.67 4.31 -44.42
N THR A 231 7.15 3.13 -44.04
CA THR A 231 8.48 2.68 -44.36
C THR A 231 8.41 2.15 -45.79
N ASP A 232 8.50 3.09 -46.73
CA ASP A 232 8.64 2.77 -48.14
C ASP A 232 9.86 1.85 -48.33
N GLU A 233 9.58 0.74 -49.01
CA GLU A 233 10.54 -0.24 -49.52
C GLU A 233 11.71 0.46 -50.24
N VAL A 234 12.90 0.40 -49.64
CA VAL A 234 14.14 0.60 -50.40
C VAL A 234 14.40 -0.70 -51.17
N GLY A 235 13.94 -0.71 -52.42
CA GLY A 235 14.28 -1.73 -53.39
C GLY A 235 15.79 -1.89 -53.53
N SER A 236 16.29 -3.10 -53.26
CA SER A 236 17.64 -3.52 -53.63
C SER A 236 17.71 -3.67 -55.16
N GLY A 237 18.19 -2.63 -55.83
CA GLY A 237 18.62 -2.68 -57.22
C GLY A 237 19.92 -3.49 -57.34
N HIS A 238 19.80 -4.67 -57.93
CA HIS A 238 20.87 -5.29 -58.72
C HIS A 238 21.26 -4.36 -59.87
N ASP A 239 22.56 -4.09 -60.07
CA ASP A 239 23.19 -4.31 -61.37
C ASP A 239 24.72 -4.10 -61.34
N ARG A 240 25.41 -5.14 -61.84
CA ARG A 240 26.69 -5.21 -62.58
C ARG A 240 28.02 -4.95 -61.88
#